data_AF-A0AB34GGF7-F1
#
_entry.id   AF-A0AB34GGF7-F1
#
_cell.length_a   1.000
_cell.length_b   1.000
_cell.length_c   1.000
_cell.angle_alpha   90.00
_cell.angle_beta   90.00
_cell.angle_gamma   90.00
#
_symmetry.space_group_name_H-M   'P 1'
#
loop_
_entity.id
_entity.type
_entity.pdbx_description
1 polymer ?
#
loop_
_entity_poly.entity_id
_entity_poly.type
_entity_poly.pdbx_seq_one_letter_code
_entity_poly.pdbx_strand_id
1 'polypeptide(L)'
;METSAHKQQQQQPEAGKIRNLPWKGFKLVILDEADAMTQDAQNALRRVIEKFTENTRFCLICNYLSKIIPALQSRCTRFRFGPLTPELMVPRLEHVAEKEKVDISEDGMKALVTLSSGDMRRALNILQSTNMAFGKVTEETVYTCTGHPLKSDIANILDWMLNQDFTTAYRSILSLVLRSVHQVPEA
;
A
#
# COMPACT_ATOMS: atom_id res chain seq x y z
N MET A 1 -18.63 -51.17 -52.78
CA MET A 1 -18.78 -51.61 -51.38
C MET A 1 -17.65 -50.96 -50.60
N GLU A 2 -18.03 -50.03 -49.72
CA GLU A 2 -17.36 -49.67 -48.44
C GLU A 2 -15.83 -49.44 -48.47
N THR A 3 -15.28 -48.28 -48.10
CA THR A 3 -15.31 -47.74 -46.73
C THR A 3 -14.52 -46.40 -46.64
N SER A 4 -14.97 -45.53 -45.72
CA SER A 4 -14.14 -44.60 -44.92
C SER A 4 -13.50 -43.36 -45.55
N ALA A 5 -14.28 -42.28 -45.68
CA ALA A 5 -13.78 -40.91 -45.64
C ALA A 5 -14.04 -40.32 -44.24
N HIS A 6 -13.00 -40.30 -43.40
CA HIS A 6 -12.98 -39.54 -42.15
C HIS A 6 -13.06 -38.03 -42.45
N LYS A 7 -14.23 -37.43 -42.24
CA LYS A 7 -14.37 -35.98 -42.00
C LYS A 7 -14.45 -35.76 -40.48
N GLN A 8 -13.31 -35.53 -39.85
CA GLN A 8 -13.27 -34.91 -38.52
C GLN A 8 -13.65 -33.43 -38.69
N GLN A 9 -14.87 -33.08 -38.30
CA GLN A 9 -15.25 -31.69 -38.05
C GLN A 9 -14.52 -31.22 -36.78
N GLN A 10 -13.50 -30.39 -36.96
CA GLN A 10 -12.95 -29.59 -35.87
C GLN A 10 -13.97 -28.50 -35.51
N GLN A 11 -14.66 -28.70 -34.40
CA GLN A 11 -15.45 -27.68 -33.71
C GLN A 11 -14.52 -26.56 -33.25
N GLN A 12 -14.73 -25.35 -33.74
CA GLN A 12 -14.18 -24.15 -33.15
C GLN A 12 -14.91 -23.89 -31.81
N PRO A 13 -14.21 -23.56 -30.70
CA PRO A 13 -14.88 -23.24 -29.46
C PRO A 13 -15.65 -21.93 -29.63
N GLU A 14 -16.98 -22.00 -29.48
CA GLU A 14 -17.84 -20.83 -29.46
C GLU A 14 -17.37 -19.87 -28.37
N ALA A 15 -17.05 -18.64 -28.77
CA ALA A 15 -16.73 -17.55 -27.87
C ALA A 15 -17.80 -17.45 -26.77
N GLY A 16 -17.35 -17.54 -25.52
CA GLY A 16 -18.20 -17.62 -24.34
C GLY A 16 -19.30 -16.56 -24.35
N LYS A 17 -20.55 -17.01 -24.51
CA LYS A 17 -21.75 -16.21 -24.26
C LYS A 17 -21.65 -15.66 -22.84
N ILE A 18 -21.37 -14.36 -22.72
CA ILE A 18 -21.53 -13.62 -21.49
C ILE A 18 -23.01 -13.77 -21.11
N ARG A 19 -23.28 -14.57 -20.09
CA ARG A 19 -24.63 -14.82 -19.58
C ARG A 19 -25.26 -13.47 -19.21
N ASN A 20 -26.26 -13.05 -19.99
CA ASN A 20 -27.13 -11.93 -19.65
C ASN A 20 -28.00 -12.35 -18.46
N LEU A 21 -27.41 -12.33 -17.27
CA LEU A 21 -28.18 -12.41 -16.03
C LEU A 21 -28.97 -11.09 -15.95
N PRO A 22 -30.30 -11.10 -15.69
CA PRO A 22 -31.10 -9.89 -15.65
C PRO A 22 -30.85 -9.15 -14.33
N TRP A 23 -29.71 -8.46 -14.23
CA TRP A 23 -29.42 -7.57 -13.12
C TRP A 23 -30.31 -6.32 -13.27
N LYS A 24 -31.31 -6.18 -12.40
CA LYS A 24 -32.03 -4.92 -12.19
C LYS A 24 -31.09 -3.98 -11.42
N GLY A 25 -30.30 -3.17 -12.12
CA GLY A 25 -29.44 -2.16 -11.50
C GLY A 25 -28.22 -1.78 -12.35
N PHE A 26 -27.44 -0.80 -11.86
CA PHE A 26 -26.16 -0.43 -12.46
C PHE A 26 -25.12 -1.53 -12.21
N LYS A 27 -24.34 -1.85 -13.24
CA LYS A 27 -23.15 -2.70 -13.10
C LYS A 27 -21.99 -1.82 -12.61
N LEU A 28 -21.14 -2.33 -11.74
CA LEU A 28 -19.91 -1.65 -11.32
C LEU A 28 -18.69 -2.43 -11.81
N VAL A 29 -17.79 -1.76 -12.52
CA VAL A 29 -16.52 -2.31 -12.97
C VAL A 29 -15.40 -1.53 -12.29
N ILE A 30 -14.54 -2.24 -11.55
CA ILE A 30 -13.35 -1.67 -10.90
C ILE A 30 -12.13 -2.21 -11.62
N LEU A 31 -11.27 -1.31 -12.07
CA LEU A 31 -9.99 -1.63 -12.70
C LEU A 31 -8.89 -1.07 -11.82
N ASP A 32 -8.08 -1.95 -11.25
CA ASP A 32 -6.91 -1.58 -10.47
C ASP A 32 -5.68 -1.44 -11.37
N GLU A 33 -4.73 -0.60 -10.94
CA GLU A 33 -3.50 -0.29 -11.66
C GLU A 33 -3.72 0.09 -13.14
N ALA A 34 -4.74 0.92 -13.41
CA ALA A 34 -5.08 1.33 -14.77
C ALA A 34 -3.93 2.07 -15.50
N ASP A 35 -2.96 2.60 -14.75
CA ASP A 35 -1.75 3.22 -15.27
C ASP A 35 -0.68 2.23 -15.75
N ALA A 36 -0.83 0.94 -15.46
CA ALA A 36 -0.02 -0.13 -16.04
C ALA A 36 -0.52 -0.57 -17.43
N MET A 37 -1.71 -0.13 -17.85
CA MET A 37 -2.26 -0.47 -19.17
C MET A 37 -1.53 0.26 -20.30
N THR A 38 -1.35 -0.42 -21.43
CA THR A 38 -0.84 0.21 -22.66
C THR A 38 -1.79 1.31 -23.16
N GLN A 39 -1.26 2.29 -23.90
CA GLN A 39 -2.09 3.38 -24.43
C GLN A 39 -3.20 2.87 -25.35
N ASP A 40 -2.95 1.84 -26.15
CA ASP A 40 -3.96 1.22 -27.01
C ASP A 40 -5.09 0.57 -26.20
N ALA A 41 -4.75 -0.13 -25.11
CA ALA A 41 -5.74 -0.71 -24.20
C ALA A 41 -6.58 0.38 -23.51
N GLN A 42 -5.96 1.48 -23.09
CA GLN A 42 -6.68 2.64 -22.53
C GLN A 42 -7.61 3.29 -23.57
N ASN A 43 -7.17 3.43 -24.83
CA ASN A 43 -7.99 3.93 -25.92
C ASN A 43 -9.18 3.02 -26.23
N ALA A 44 -9.00 1.70 -26.16
CA ALA A 44 -10.09 0.74 -26.28
C ALA A 44 -11.06 0.85 -25.09
N LEU A 45 -10.53 0.91 -23.85
CA LEU A 45 -11.32 1.05 -22.63
C LEU A 45 -12.19 2.31 -22.65
N ARG A 46 -11.65 3.44 -23.16
CA ARG A 46 -12.43 4.66 -23.35
C ARG A 46 -13.70 4.41 -24.17
N ARG A 47 -13.61 3.70 -25.29
CA ARG A 47 -14.77 3.39 -26.14
C ARG A 47 -15.79 2.54 -25.39
N VAL A 48 -15.33 1.61 -24.56
CA VAL A 48 -16.18 0.76 -23.71
C VAL A 48 -16.91 1.62 -22.66
N ILE A 49 -16.20 2.52 -21.98
CA ILE A 49 -16.81 3.42 -20.99
C ILE A 49 -17.88 4.30 -21.65
N GLU A 50 -17.58 4.89 -22.81
CA GLU A 50 -18.53 5.71 -23.56
C GLU A 50 -19.78 4.91 -23.98
N LYS A 51 -19.60 3.66 -24.43
CA LYS A 51 -20.70 2.79 -24.89
C LYS A 51 -21.62 2.31 -23.76
N PHE A 52 -21.08 2.07 -22.57
CA PHE A 52 -21.81 1.45 -21.47
C PHE A 52 -22.11 2.38 -20.29
N THR A 53 -21.87 3.69 -20.42
CA THR A 53 -22.06 4.69 -19.35
C THR A 53 -23.47 4.72 -18.73
N GLU A 54 -24.50 4.39 -19.51
CA GLU A 54 -25.89 4.40 -19.05
C GLU A 54 -26.22 3.29 -18.05
N ASN A 55 -25.57 2.13 -18.20
CA ASN A 55 -25.91 0.92 -17.43
C ASN A 55 -24.74 0.43 -16.55
N THR A 56 -23.54 0.97 -16.74
CA THR A 56 -22.31 0.55 -16.06
C THR A 56 -21.54 1.76 -15.52
N ARG A 57 -21.16 1.69 -14.24
CA ARG A 57 -20.23 2.60 -13.59
C ARG A 57 -18.83 2.01 -13.62
N PHE A 58 -17.85 2.85 -13.93
CA PHE A 58 -16.45 2.47 -13.99
C PHE A 58 -15.69 3.20 -12.88
N CYS A 59 -14.87 2.47 -12.14
CA CYS A 59 -13.92 3.00 -11.17
C CYS A 59 -12.52 2.56 -11.59
N LEU A 60 -11.66 3.54 -11.87
CA LEU A 60 -10.27 3.30 -12.24
C LEU A 60 -9.40 3.70 -11.05
N ILE A 61 -8.60 2.76 -10.57
CA ILE A 61 -7.58 3.00 -9.55
C ILE A 61 -6.24 3.06 -10.28
N CYS A 62 -5.44 4.08 -9.97
CA CYS A 62 -4.13 4.27 -10.56
C CYS A 62 -3.23 5.03 -9.60
N ASN A 63 -1.93 4.77 -9.68
CA ASN A 63 -0.93 5.47 -8.86
C ASN A 63 -0.50 6.78 -9.51
N TYR A 64 -0.33 6.76 -10.85
CA TYR A 64 0.15 7.91 -11.61
C TYR A 64 -0.88 8.39 -12.63
N LEU A 65 -1.60 9.46 -12.30
CA LEU A 65 -2.57 10.07 -13.22
C LEU A 65 -1.95 10.50 -14.56
N SER A 66 -0.67 10.90 -14.56
CA SER A 66 0.06 11.29 -15.78
C SER A 66 0.19 10.16 -16.82
N LYS A 67 0.07 8.90 -16.40
CA LYS A 67 0.10 7.72 -17.28
C LYS A 67 -1.27 7.36 -17.85
N ILE A 68 -2.34 8.00 -17.37
CA ILE A 68 -3.69 7.83 -17.89
C ILE A 68 -3.91 8.82 -19.03
N ILE A 69 -4.38 8.33 -20.19
CA ILE A 69 -4.62 9.19 -21.35
C ILE A 69 -5.64 10.31 -21.00
N PRO A 70 -5.45 11.55 -21.48
CA PRO A 70 -6.35 12.67 -21.17
C PRO A 70 -7.82 12.38 -21.51
N ALA A 71 -8.07 11.56 -22.53
CA ALA A 71 -9.41 11.20 -22.96
C ALA A 71 -10.16 10.29 -21.97
N LEU A 72 -9.45 9.50 -21.15
CA LEU A 72 -10.07 8.77 -20.03
C LEU A 72 -10.30 9.69 -18.84
N GLN A 73 -9.33 10.58 -18.55
CA GLN A 73 -9.44 11.53 -17.45
C GLN A 73 -10.65 12.45 -17.60
N SER A 74 -10.99 12.89 -18.82
CA SER A 74 -12.14 13.76 -19.07
C SER A 74 -13.50 13.08 -18.86
N ARG A 75 -13.54 11.74 -18.87
CA ARG A 75 -14.77 10.95 -18.66
C ARG A 75 -14.99 10.52 -17.22
N CYS A 76 -13.98 10.69 -16.36
CA CYS A 76 -14.00 10.25 -14.98
C CYS A 76 -13.99 11.44 -14.03
N THR A 77 -14.72 11.33 -12.92
CA THR A 77 -14.54 12.26 -11.79
C THR A 77 -13.24 11.88 -11.08
N ARG A 78 -12.34 12.85 -10.91
CA ARG A 78 -11.02 12.62 -10.31
C ARG A 78 -11.12 12.72 -8.79
N PHE A 79 -10.77 11.64 -8.12
CA PHE A 79 -10.55 11.60 -6.68
C PHE A 79 -9.06 11.40 -6.43
N ARG A 80 -8.45 12.33 -5.69
CA ARG A 80 -7.04 12.24 -5.31
C ARG A 80 -6.94 12.00 -3.82
N PHE A 81 -6.34 10.87 -3.45
CA PHE A 81 -6.01 10.56 -2.07
C PHE A 81 -4.58 11.05 -1.80
N GLY A 82 -4.47 12.05 -0.93
CA GLY A 82 -3.18 12.53 -0.43
C GLY A 82 -2.82 11.83 0.89
N PRO A 83 -1.61 12.10 1.41
CA PRO A 83 -1.24 11.70 2.77
C PRO A 83 -2.28 12.22 3.76
N LEU A 84 -2.64 11.37 4.73
CA LEU A 84 -3.63 11.71 5.74
C LEU A 84 -3.01 12.60 6.82
N THR A 85 -3.82 13.49 7.39
CA THR A 85 -3.41 14.30 8.54
C THR A 85 -3.41 13.44 9.81
N PRO A 86 -2.54 13.74 10.79
CA PRO A 86 -2.52 13.06 12.09
C PRO A 86 -3.90 12.97 12.75
N GLU A 87 -4.68 14.05 12.66
CA GLU A 87 -6.04 14.18 13.20
C GLU A 87 -7.02 13.15 12.66
N LEU A 88 -6.84 12.71 11.41
CA LEU A 88 -7.67 11.67 10.78
C LEU A 88 -7.11 10.27 11.03
N MET A 89 -5.80 10.14 11.21
CA MET A 89 -5.12 8.86 11.42
C MET A 89 -5.31 8.33 12.84
N VAL A 90 -5.14 9.19 13.86
CA VAL A 90 -5.18 8.78 15.27
C VAL A 90 -6.50 8.07 15.63
N PRO A 91 -7.70 8.63 15.36
CA PRO A 91 -8.95 7.97 15.71
C PRO A 91 -9.12 6.61 15.01
N ARG A 92 -8.57 6.49 13.80
CA ARG A 92 -8.63 5.24 13.05
C ARG A 92 -7.68 4.19 13.60
N LEU A 93 -6.50 4.59 14.05
CA LEU A 93 -5.52 3.70 14.69
C LEU A 93 -6.01 3.26 16.08
N GLU A 94 -6.58 4.15 16.87
CA GLU A 94 -7.21 3.83 18.16
C GLU A 94 -8.32 2.80 17.99
N HIS A 95 -9.23 3.02 17.03
CA HIS A 95 -10.30 2.07 16.72
C HIS A 95 -9.78 0.68 16.32
N VAL A 96 -8.65 0.60 15.62
CA VAL A 96 -8.02 -0.69 15.28
C VAL A 96 -7.36 -1.30 16.52
N ALA A 97 -6.63 -0.51 17.31
CA ALA A 97 -5.98 -0.97 18.54
C ALA A 97 -6.99 -1.54 19.55
N GLU A 98 -8.14 -0.88 19.73
CA GLU A 98 -9.22 -1.37 20.60
C GLU A 98 -9.81 -2.69 20.12
N LYS A 99 -10.07 -2.82 18.81
CA LYS A 99 -10.66 -4.04 18.22
C LYS A 99 -9.73 -5.24 18.29
N GLU A 100 -8.46 -5.02 18.01
CA GLU A 100 -7.43 -6.06 18.02
C GLU A 100 -6.81 -6.25 19.42
N LYS A 101 -7.25 -5.46 20.42
CA LYS A 101 -6.76 -5.48 21.81
C LYS A 101 -5.25 -5.27 21.92
N VAL A 102 -4.73 -4.32 21.15
CA VAL A 102 -3.31 -3.93 21.16
C VAL A 102 -3.06 -2.94 22.30
N ASP A 103 -2.07 -3.22 23.15
CA ASP A 103 -1.61 -2.29 24.19
C ASP A 103 -0.70 -1.22 23.55
N ILE A 104 -1.26 -0.03 23.35
CA ILE A 104 -0.56 1.12 22.76
C ILE A 104 -0.48 2.29 23.75
N SER A 105 0.73 2.82 23.92
CA SER A 105 0.97 4.05 24.68
C SER A 105 0.77 5.29 23.82
N GLU A 106 0.45 6.44 24.43
CA GLU A 106 0.30 7.72 23.70
C GLU A 106 1.56 8.10 22.91
N ASP A 107 2.74 7.87 23.48
CA ASP A 107 4.01 8.18 22.81
C ASP A 107 4.31 7.20 21.66
N GLY A 108 3.90 5.93 21.81
CA GLY A 108 3.90 4.96 20.71
C GLY A 108 2.98 5.37 19.56
N MET A 109 1.79 5.90 19.87
CA MET A 109 0.87 6.44 18.86
C MET A 109 1.48 7.63 18.10
N LYS A 110 2.09 8.59 18.81
CA LYS A 110 2.79 9.73 18.19
C LYS A 110 3.93 9.26 17.29
N ALA A 111 4.72 8.29 17.74
CA ALA A 111 5.82 7.72 16.97
C ALA A 111 5.32 7.04 15.69
N LEU A 112 4.25 6.24 15.79
CA LEU A 112 3.61 5.59 14.64
C LEU A 112 3.14 6.59 13.59
N VAL A 113 2.40 7.63 14.02
CA VAL A 113 1.90 8.66 13.11
C VAL A 113 3.07 9.40 12.45
N THR A 114 4.10 9.74 13.22
CA THR A 114 5.31 10.42 12.70
C THR A 114 6.03 9.58 11.64
N LEU A 115 6.26 8.29 11.92
CA LEU A 115 6.99 7.39 11.01
C LEU A 115 6.15 6.97 9.80
N SER A 116 4.83 6.98 9.92
CA SER A 116 3.92 6.62 8.83
C SER A 116 3.80 7.68 7.74
N SER A 117 4.18 8.94 8.02
CA SER A 117 4.13 10.07 7.06
C SER A 117 2.79 10.23 6.33
N GLY A 118 1.67 9.95 7.00
CA GLY A 118 0.33 10.05 6.40
C GLY A 118 -0.15 8.80 5.65
N ASP A 119 0.65 7.72 5.60
CA ASP A 119 0.27 6.44 5.00
C ASP A 119 -0.31 5.49 6.06
N MET A 120 -1.62 5.25 5.99
CA MET A 120 -2.30 4.34 6.92
C MET A 120 -1.90 2.88 6.76
N ARG A 121 -1.53 2.43 5.56
CA ARG A 121 -1.03 1.05 5.37
C ARG A 121 0.29 0.90 6.12
N ARG A 122 1.19 1.87 5.97
CA ARG A 122 2.46 1.89 6.72
C ARG A 122 2.22 1.94 8.22
N ALA A 123 1.34 2.81 8.70
CA ALA A 123 1.01 2.92 10.13
C ALA A 123 0.53 1.58 10.72
N LEU A 124 -0.41 0.90 10.03
CA LEU A 124 -0.96 -0.38 10.46
C LEU A 124 0.09 -1.50 10.43
N ASN A 125 0.93 -1.54 9.39
CA ASN A 125 2.00 -2.54 9.32
C ASN A 125 3.00 -2.37 10.47
N ILE A 126 3.39 -1.13 10.80
CA ILE A 126 4.31 -0.89 11.92
C ILE A 126 3.63 -1.25 13.25
N LEU A 127 2.36 -0.88 13.44
CA LEU A 127 1.58 -1.24 14.62
C LEU A 127 1.55 -2.75 14.82
N GLN A 128 1.21 -3.49 13.76
CA GLN A 128 1.14 -4.95 13.78
C GLN A 128 2.51 -5.57 14.08
N SER A 129 3.56 -5.18 13.37
CA SER A 129 4.91 -5.71 13.57
C SER A 129 5.43 -5.44 14.99
N THR A 130 5.19 -4.24 15.51
CA THR A 130 5.62 -3.86 16.87
C THR A 130 4.88 -4.67 17.93
N ASN A 131 3.57 -4.83 17.77
CA ASN A 131 2.77 -5.63 18.70
C ASN A 131 3.17 -7.12 18.65
N MET A 132 3.45 -7.67 17.47
CA MET A 132 3.90 -9.06 17.33
C MET A 132 5.28 -9.30 17.94
N ALA A 133 6.20 -8.34 17.82
CA ALA A 133 7.58 -8.48 18.32
C ALA A 133 7.70 -8.25 19.84
N PHE A 134 6.97 -7.27 20.39
CA PHE A 134 7.19 -6.80 21.77
C PHE A 134 5.96 -6.90 22.67
N GLY A 135 4.77 -7.20 22.13
CA GLY A 135 3.50 -7.29 22.87
C GLY A 135 2.91 -5.95 23.34
N LYS A 136 3.73 -4.89 23.42
CA LYS A 136 3.31 -3.52 23.77
C LYS A 136 3.95 -2.52 22.82
N VAL A 137 3.18 -1.50 22.44
CA VAL A 137 3.57 -0.47 21.47
C VAL A 137 3.94 0.82 22.19
N THR A 138 5.24 1.05 22.35
CA THR A 138 5.88 2.26 22.90
C THR A 138 6.76 2.96 21.87
N GLU A 139 7.12 4.23 22.10
CA GLU A 139 8.01 4.97 21.20
C GLU A 139 9.28 4.16 20.90
N GLU A 140 9.96 3.64 21.93
CA GLU A 140 11.18 2.83 21.77
C GLU A 140 10.93 1.60 20.89
N THR A 141 9.93 0.78 21.21
CA THR A 141 9.64 -0.46 20.45
C THR A 141 9.31 -0.17 18.98
N VAL A 142 8.64 0.95 18.69
CA VAL A 142 8.29 1.36 17.33
C VAL A 142 9.55 1.75 16.55
N TYR A 143 10.43 2.55 17.14
CA TYR A 143 11.70 2.95 16.50
C TYR A 143 12.63 1.75 16.30
N THR A 144 12.74 0.86 17.29
CA THR A 144 13.51 -0.38 17.19
C THR A 144 12.95 -1.31 16.10
N CYS A 145 11.63 -1.51 16.05
CA CYS A 145 10.99 -2.39 15.05
C CYS A 145 11.18 -1.87 13.62
N THR A 146 11.17 -0.55 13.44
CA THR A 146 11.35 0.08 12.12
C THR A 146 12.82 0.24 11.71
N GLY A 147 13.76 -0.12 12.59
CA GLY A 147 15.20 0.05 12.35
C GLY A 147 15.64 1.52 12.28
N HIS A 148 14.84 2.44 12.81
CA HIS A 148 15.19 3.85 12.90
C HIS A 148 15.94 4.13 14.20
N PRO A 149 17.04 4.89 14.18
CA PRO A 149 17.76 5.26 15.40
C PRO A 149 16.87 6.09 16.31
N LEU A 150 17.02 5.93 17.62
CA LEU A 150 16.31 6.75 18.59
C LEU A 150 16.80 8.19 18.51
N LYS A 151 15.95 9.15 18.89
CA LYS A 151 16.34 10.57 18.96
C LYS A 151 17.56 10.78 19.87
N SER A 152 17.66 10.02 20.95
CA SER A 152 18.81 9.99 21.85
C SER A 152 20.08 9.53 21.16
N ASP A 153 20.00 8.53 20.29
CA ASP A 153 21.16 8.01 19.56
C ASP A 153 21.70 9.05 18.59
N ILE A 154 20.82 9.74 17.88
CA ILE A 154 21.20 10.85 16.98
C ILE A 154 21.85 11.98 17.78
N ALA A 155 21.30 12.34 18.94
CA ALA A 155 21.88 13.37 19.82
C ALA A 155 23.27 12.97 20.33
N ASN A 156 23.45 11.71 20.74
CA ASN A 156 24.73 11.17 21.18
C ASN A 156 25.76 11.17 20.05
N ILE A 157 25.36 10.79 18.83
CA ILE A 157 26.24 10.85 17.65
C ILE A 157 26.72 12.28 17.42
N LEU A 158 25.80 13.26 17.46
CA LEU A 158 26.15 14.68 17.31
C LEU A 158 27.09 15.16 18.42
N ASP A 159 26.82 14.80 19.68
CA ASP A 159 27.66 15.16 20.81
C ASP A 159 29.08 14.59 20.67
N TRP A 160 29.21 13.31 20.32
CA TRP A 160 30.50 12.68 20.08
C TRP A 160 31.25 13.32 18.91
N MET A 161 30.55 13.66 17.83
CA MET A 161 31.16 14.31 16.67
C MET A 161 31.65 15.73 16.97
N LEU A 162 30.99 16.45 17.88
CA LEU A 162 31.31 17.84 18.21
C LEU A 162 32.34 17.97 19.36
N ASN A 163 32.32 17.04 20.32
CA ASN A 163 33.06 17.18 21.58
C ASN A 163 34.17 16.15 21.80
N GLN A 164 34.19 15.03 21.07
CA GLN A 164 35.19 13.96 21.25
C GLN A 164 36.22 13.92 20.11
N ASP A 165 37.35 13.27 20.36
CA ASP A 165 38.33 12.99 19.32
C ASP A 165 37.77 12.03 18.26
N PHE A 166 38.28 12.12 17.02
CA PHE A 166 37.80 11.33 15.89
C PHE A 166 37.78 9.82 16.17
N THR A 167 38.79 9.30 16.88
CA THR A 167 38.91 7.85 17.14
C THR A 167 37.83 7.38 18.11
N THR A 168 37.59 8.15 19.17
CA THR A 168 36.55 7.87 20.17
C THR A 168 35.15 8.02 19.57
N ALA A 169 34.92 9.07 18.78
CA ALA A 169 33.65 9.28 18.09
C ALA A 169 33.36 8.14 17.10
N TYR A 170 34.34 7.77 16.27
CA TYR A 170 34.20 6.67 15.30
C TYR A 170 33.88 5.34 15.98
N ARG A 171 34.58 4.99 17.05
CA ARG A 171 34.34 3.74 17.81
C ARG A 171 32.95 3.72 18.44
N SER A 172 32.51 4.84 19.01
CA SER A 172 31.20 4.96 19.67
C SER A 172 30.06 4.83 18.66
N ILE A 173 30.17 5.51 17.51
CA ILE A 173 29.21 5.39 16.40
C ILE A 173 29.19 3.95 15.87
N LEU A 174 30.36 3.35 15.63
CA LEU A 174 30.47 1.97 15.13
C LEU A 174 29.80 0.97 16.08
N SER A 175 30.00 1.13 17.39
CA SER A 175 29.35 0.27 18.39
C SER A 175 27.82 0.39 18.38
N LEU A 176 27.29 1.59 18.14
CA LEU A 176 25.86 1.86 18.07
C LEU A 176 25.25 1.22 16.82
N VAL A 177 25.91 1.37 15.67
CA VAL A 177 25.50 0.72 14.41
C VAL A 177 25.45 -0.80 14.56
N LEU A 178 26.48 -1.41 15.15
CA LEU A 178 26.53 -2.86 15.37
C LEU A 178 25.41 -3.37 16.29
N ARG A 179 25.00 -2.57 17.29
CA ARG A 179 23.90 -2.91 18.20
C ARG A 179 22.54 -2.91 17.49
N SER A 180 22.32 -1.99 16.55
CA SER A 180 21.05 -1.88 15.81
C SER A 180 20.77 -3.05 14.85
N VAL A 181 21.81 -3.76 14.40
CA VAL A 181 21.68 -4.90 13.46
C VAL A 181 21.25 -6.20 14.17
N HIS A 182 21.46 -6.34 15.48
CA HIS A 182 21.18 -7.57 16.24
C HIS A 182 19.84 -7.59 16.99
N GLN A 183 19.00 -6.55 16.87
CA GLN A 183 17.75 -6.43 17.63
C GLN A 183 16.48 -6.85 16.90
N VAL A 184 16.57 -7.38 15.67
CA VAL A 184 15.40 -8.00 15.03
C VAL A 184 15.28 -9.43 15.55
N PRO A 185 14.26 -9.78 16.35
CA PRO A 185 14.02 -11.16 16.74
C PRO A 185 13.73 -11.95 15.46
N GLU A 186 14.40 -13.08 15.26
CA GLU A 186 13.89 -14.09 14.32
C GLU A 186 12.50 -14.51 14.82
N ALA A 187 11.56 -14.56 13.88
CA ALA A 187 10.12 -14.74 14.08
C ALA A 187 9.74 -15.98 14.91
#